data_AF-A0A1H5QPE0-F1
#
_entry.id   AF-A0A1H5QPE0-F1
#
_cell.length_a   1.000
_cell.length_b   1.000
_cell.length_c   1.000
_cell.angle_alpha   90.00
_cell.angle_beta   90.00
_cell.angle_gamma   90.00
#
_symmetry.space_group_name_H-M   'P 1'
#
loop_
_entity.id
_entity.type
_entity.pdbx_description
1 polymer ?
#
loop_
_entity_poly.entity_id
_entity_poly.type
_entity_poly.pdbx_seq_one_letter_code
_entity_poly.pdbx_strand_id
1 'polypeptide(L)' 'MNSTAVLTPAQRAWINALAPAVVLIAIALMGLLG' A
#
# COMPACT_ATOMS: atom_id res chain seq x y z
N MET A 1 -11.34 15.22 -18.61
CA MET A 1 -10.34 15.87 -17.74
C MET A 1 -9.91 14.86 -16.69
N ASN A 2 -8.72 14.28 -16.84
CA ASN A 2 -8.15 13.33 -15.87
C ASN A 2 -7.27 14.13 -14.90
N SER A 3 -7.78 14.43 -13.71
CA SER A 3 -6.98 15.07 -12.66
C SER A 3 -5.99 14.05 -12.11
N THR A 4 -4.77 14.02 -12.67
CA THR A 4 -3.64 13.36 -12.04
C THR A 4 -3.30 14.14 -10.78
N ALA A 5 -3.95 13.78 -9.67
CA ALA A 5 -3.61 14.31 -8.35
C ALA A 5 -2.16 13.92 -8.06
N VAL A 6 -1.25 14.89 -8.14
CA VAL A 6 0.15 14.68 -7.79
C VAL A 6 0.21 14.44 -6.30
N LEU A 7 0.52 13.19 -5.91
CA LEU A 7 0.71 12.82 -4.50
C LEU A 7 1.76 13.75 -3.87
N THR A 8 1.43 14.31 -2.72
CA THR A 8 2.38 15.08 -1.92
C THR A 8 3.47 14.16 -1.37
N PRO A 9 4.67 14.69 -1.04
CA PRO A 9 5.73 13.91 -0.42
C PRO A 9 5.30 13.19 0.86
N ALA A 10 4.48 13.85 1.69
CA ALA A 10 3.91 13.24 2.89
C ALA A 10 3.04 12.03 2.57
N GLN A 11 2.13 12.13 1.58
CA GLN A 11 1.30 11.00 1.16
C GLN A 11 2.14 9.83 0.62
N ARG A 12 3.21 10.12 -0.13
CA ARG A 12 4.16 9.08 -0.56
C ARG A 12 4.84 8.40 0.64
N ALA A 13 5.25 9.15 1.66
CA ALA A 13 5.86 8.59 2.87
C ALA A 13 4.89 7.66 3.62
N TRP A 14 3.62 8.08 3.78
CA TRP A 14 2.58 7.26 4.41
C TRP A 14 2.30 5.98 3.62
N ILE A 15 2.22 6.06 2.29
CA ILE A 15 2.02 4.88 1.43
C ILE A 15 3.19 3.92 1.55
N ASN A 16 4.43 4.43 1.47
CA ASN A 16 5.63 3.60 1.59
C ASN A 16 5.78 2.98 2.99
N ALA A 17 5.28 3.64 4.04
CA ALA A 17 5.26 3.09 5.40
C ALA A 17 4.21 1.99 5.58
N LEU A 18 3.03 2.13 4.95
CA LEU A 18 1.90 1.19 5.11
C LEU A 18 1.96 0.00 4.13
N ALA A 19 2.47 0.20 2.92
CA ALA A 19 2.58 -0.82 1.88
C ALA A 19 3.22 -2.15 2.35
N PRO A 20 4.39 -2.17 3.05
CA PRO A 20 5.01 -3.43 3.45
C PRO A 20 4.16 -4.24 4.42
N ALA A 21 3.49 -3.58 5.38
CA ALA A 21 2.62 -4.27 6.34
C ALA A 21 1.41 -4.91 5.64
N VAL A 22 0.77 -4.19 4.70
CA VAL A 22 -0.36 -4.70 3.92
C VAL A 22 0.04 -5.92 3.09
N VAL A 23 1.22 -5.89 2.47
CA VAL A 23 1.74 -7.01 1.67
C VAL A 23 1.99 -8.23 2.55
N LEU A 24 2.61 -8.07 3.72
CA LEU A 24 2.85 -9.18 4.65
C LEU A 24 1.55 -9.81 5.15
N ILE A 25 0.53 -9.00 5.44
CA ILE A 25 -0.80 -9.50 5.82
C ILE A 25 -1.43 -10.28 4.67
N ALA A 26 -1.38 -9.75 3.45
CA ALA A 26 -1.92 -10.44 2.28
C ALA A 26 -1.24 -11.81 2.04
N ILE A 27 0.08 -11.89 2.18
CA ILE A 27 0.84 -13.15 2.08
C ILE A 27 0.43 -14.12 3.18
N ALA A 28 0.34 -13.65 4.43
CA ALA A 28 -0.08 -14.48 5.56
C ALA A 28 -1.49 -15.04 5.37
N LEU A 29 -2.43 -14.23 4.87
CA LEU A 29 -3.79 -14.66 4.57
C LEU A 29 -3.84 -15.69 3.43
N MET A 30 -3.04 -15.50 2.38
CA MET A 30 -2.93 -16.49 1.30
C MET A 30 -2.37 -17.83 1.80
N GLY A 31 -1.42 -17.81 2.73
CA GLY A 31 -0.88 -19.01 3.36
C GLY A 31 -1.84 -19.71 4.32
N LEU A 32 -2.80 -18.99 4.92
CA LEU A 32 -3.84 -19.55 5.79
C LEU A 32 -4.98 -20.23 5.00
N LEU A 33 -5.15 -19.89 3.72
CA LEU A 33 -6.16 -20.48 2.84
C LEU A 33 -5.67 -21.73 2.08
N GLY A 34 -4.38 -22.05 2.19
CA GLY A 34 -3.74 -23.19 1.51
C GLY A 34 -3.74 -24.49 2.30
#